data_AF-A0A7H0GRL7-F1
#
_entry.id   AF-A0A7H0GRL7-F1
#
_cell.length_a   1.000
_cell.length_b   1.000
_cell.length_c   1.000
_cell.angle_alpha   90.00
_cell.angle_beta   90.00
_cell.angle_gamma   90.00
#
_symmetry.space_group_name_H-M   'P 1'
#
loop_
_entity.id
_entity.type
_entity.pdbx_description
1 polymer ?
#
loop_
_entity_poly.entity_id
_entity_poly.type
_entity_poly.pdbx_seq_one_letter_code
_entity_poly.pdbx_strand_id
1 'polypeptide(L)'
;MRGTNGEQFIVVLANSERVYLDGRLMTRGFDFDYIIDYNQAEVTFSPQHLITRNSRIRVDFEYSDFNYARSLFDLSHYQELGKLSLHLNYYRESDNPDNSPNLILNETDRELLRNIGDNVSLATTPGADSVAYDRRQVQYRREVLTLPGEEPIPIFVYSTDSTRGVYNVRFTSVTQNEGDYILSTSAENINANGRVFQYVGAGRGNYRAERRLPTPLQKQLVTAGASYRLDSTSTVFMDLASSELDLNRFSPQSDQGRAFRVGYAVLDKPVNLPFMKQYKLRSTLDYEYSSRQLAPIDRYRDIEFDRNWSTASTVQGNAAFRPAREDNIFNFSAGLVKNEKNAFSYRLSRRYRAGEVSGVQHWVDAAQQIGDVELRGGLFVLNSQAGARQSNWARGEATARFVRGQLCRATRIVSTKTGCRCPMALRSRRPTTSTNILCLCKAAIVPPRAFASTIPTAATKRHSMTNCAPAAEPKRGKECLRVAWAKTRICRCC
;
A
#
# COMPACT_ATOMS: atom_id res chain seq x y z
N MET A 1 -6.27 -15.45 -3.00
CA MET A 1 -6.16 -14.09 -2.41
C MET A 1 -7.47 -13.78 -1.70
N ARG A 2 -7.44 -12.98 -0.64
CA ARG A 2 -8.65 -12.50 0.04
C ARG A 2 -8.69 -10.98 -0.09
N GLY A 3 -9.89 -10.41 -0.11
CA GLY A 3 -10.04 -8.98 0.05
C GLY A 3 -9.61 -8.52 1.44
N THR A 4 -9.53 -7.21 1.60
CA THR A 4 -9.05 -6.51 2.78
C THR A 4 -9.86 -6.83 4.04
N ASN A 5 -11.14 -7.22 3.91
CA ASN A 5 -12.01 -7.63 5.03
C ASN A 5 -12.28 -9.14 5.02
N GLY A 6 -11.45 -9.92 4.33
CA GLY A 6 -11.58 -11.37 4.25
C GLY A 6 -12.56 -11.87 3.18
N GLU A 7 -12.96 -10.99 2.25
CA GLU A 7 -13.80 -11.33 1.11
C GLU A 7 -13.14 -12.46 0.29
N GLN A 8 -13.92 -13.49 -0.04
CA GLN A 8 -13.50 -14.57 -0.92
C GLN A 8 -13.96 -14.24 -2.35
N PHE A 9 -13.22 -14.71 -3.36
CA PHE A 9 -13.54 -14.49 -4.79
C PHE A 9 -13.55 -13.01 -5.21
N ILE A 10 -12.51 -12.28 -4.81
CA ILE A 10 -12.27 -10.93 -5.31
C ILE A 10 -11.92 -10.95 -6.79
N VAL A 11 -12.41 -9.98 -7.55
CA VAL A 11 -12.00 -9.75 -8.94
C VAL A 11 -10.99 -8.60 -8.94
N VAL A 12 -9.75 -8.89 -9.31
CA VAL A 12 -8.70 -7.86 -9.45
C VAL A 12 -9.05 -6.97 -10.63
N LEU A 13 -9.07 -5.66 -10.41
CA LEU A 13 -9.36 -4.70 -11.47
C LEU A 13 -8.15 -4.61 -12.41
N ALA A 14 -8.40 -4.80 -13.71
CA ALA A 14 -7.34 -4.72 -14.70
C ALA A 14 -6.68 -3.32 -14.71
N ASN A 15 -5.35 -3.28 -14.75
CA ASN A 15 -4.54 -2.06 -14.71
C ASN A 15 -4.55 -1.30 -13.37
N SER A 16 -5.07 -1.90 -12.30
CA SER A 16 -4.96 -1.33 -10.95
C SER A 16 -3.65 -1.69 -10.24
N GLU A 17 -2.93 -2.69 -10.76
CA GLU A 17 -1.80 -3.27 -10.08
C GLU A 17 -0.53 -2.42 -10.17
N ARG A 18 0.20 -2.36 -9.06
CA ARG A 18 1.54 -1.78 -8.97
C ARG A 18 2.46 -2.81 -8.34
N VAL A 19 3.36 -3.36 -9.17
CA VAL A 19 4.33 -4.37 -8.74
C VAL A 19 5.65 -3.71 -8.38
N TYR A 20 6.13 -3.98 -7.18
CA TYR A 20 7.41 -3.49 -6.66
C TYR A 20 8.35 -4.66 -6.44
N LEU A 21 9.56 -4.58 -6.99
CA LEU A 21 10.66 -5.50 -6.72
C LEU A 21 11.76 -4.75 -5.97
N ASP A 22 12.03 -5.17 -4.74
CA ASP A 22 13.01 -4.57 -3.84
C ASP A 22 12.84 -3.04 -3.66
N GLY A 23 11.59 -2.59 -3.74
CA GLY A 23 11.19 -1.19 -3.59
C GLY A 23 11.14 -0.40 -4.90
N ARG A 24 11.60 -0.96 -6.02
CA ARG A 24 11.49 -0.33 -7.33
C ARG A 24 10.17 -0.70 -8.00
N LEU A 25 9.44 0.30 -8.51
CA LEU A 25 8.24 0.08 -9.33
C LEU A 25 8.65 -0.58 -10.65
N MET A 26 8.02 -1.71 -10.95
CA MET A 26 8.21 -2.50 -12.16
C MET A 26 7.24 -2.04 -13.25
N THR A 27 7.65 -2.18 -14.51
CA THR A 27 6.86 -1.84 -15.70
C THR A 27 6.22 -3.09 -16.26
N ARG A 28 4.90 -3.05 -16.45
CA ARG A 28 4.17 -4.17 -17.04
C ARG A 28 4.43 -4.29 -18.54
N GLY A 29 4.61 -5.53 -18.98
CA GLY A 29 4.49 -5.98 -20.36
C GLY A 29 5.44 -7.13 -20.65
N PHE A 30 5.17 -7.86 -21.72
CA PHE A 30 5.91 -9.07 -22.09
C PHE A 30 7.41 -8.82 -22.27
N ASP A 31 7.77 -7.72 -22.93
CA ASP A 31 9.17 -7.31 -23.15
C ASP A 31 9.75 -6.45 -22.01
N PHE A 32 8.96 -6.18 -20.97
CA PHE A 32 9.35 -5.33 -19.84
C PHE A 32 9.67 -6.19 -18.60
N ASP A 33 9.20 -5.77 -17.42
CA ASP A 33 9.65 -6.32 -16.15
C ASP A 33 8.74 -7.49 -15.68
N TYR A 34 7.43 -7.46 -15.98
CA TYR A 34 6.48 -8.50 -15.58
C TYR A 34 5.19 -8.52 -16.44
N ILE A 35 4.47 -9.65 -16.40
CA ILE A 35 3.10 -9.82 -16.90
C ILE A 35 2.17 -10.30 -15.77
N ILE A 36 0.87 -10.11 -15.93
CA ILE A 36 -0.15 -10.54 -14.96
C ILE A 36 -1.33 -11.22 -15.65
N ASP A 37 -1.77 -12.35 -15.11
CA ASP A 37 -3.07 -12.97 -15.42
C ASP A 37 -4.07 -12.58 -14.31
N TYR A 38 -5.04 -11.74 -14.65
CA TYR A 38 -6.04 -11.25 -13.70
C TYR A 38 -7.07 -12.30 -13.28
N ASN A 39 -7.30 -13.33 -14.11
CA ASN A 39 -8.25 -14.39 -13.78
C ASN A 39 -7.64 -15.38 -12.78
N GLN A 40 -6.35 -15.66 -12.94
CA GLN A 40 -5.60 -16.53 -12.04
C GLN A 40 -4.97 -15.77 -10.86
N ALA A 41 -4.95 -14.43 -10.94
CA ALA A 41 -4.23 -13.55 -10.03
C ALA A 41 -2.73 -13.94 -9.93
N GLU A 42 -2.12 -14.27 -11.07
CA GLU A 42 -0.72 -14.68 -11.17
C GLU A 42 0.13 -13.56 -11.77
N VAL A 43 1.27 -13.25 -11.14
CA VAL A 43 2.27 -12.30 -11.65
C VAL A 43 3.52 -13.07 -12.05
N THR A 44 3.93 -12.91 -13.31
CA THR A 44 5.11 -13.59 -13.87
C THR A 44 6.18 -12.56 -14.23
N PHE A 45 7.33 -12.67 -13.60
CA PHE A 45 8.47 -11.78 -13.83
C PHE A 45 9.26 -12.18 -15.08
N SER A 46 9.75 -11.18 -15.79
CA SER A 46 10.68 -11.35 -16.89
C SER A 46 12.03 -11.89 -16.40
N PRO A 47 12.75 -12.70 -17.21
CA PRO A 47 14.10 -13.17 -16.90
C PRO A 47 15.14 -12.06 -16.69
N GLN A 48 14.82 -10.80 -17.05
CA GLN A 48 15.66 -9.63 -16.79
C GLN A 48 15.90 -9.39 -15.28
N HIS A 49 15.02 -9.92 -14.42
CA HIS A 49 15.11 -9.77 -12.97
C HIS A 49 15.41 -11.11 -12.30
N LEU A 50 16.58 -11.22 -11.69
CA LEU A 50 16.92 -12.38 -10.88
C LEU A 50 16.17 -12.31 -9.54
N ILE A 51 15.15 -13.17 -9.40
CA ILE A 51 14.45 -13.35 -8.13
C ILE A 51 15.22 -14.36 -7.27
N THR A 52 15.59 -13.93 -6.05
CA THR A 52 16.30 -14.77 -5.08
C THR A 52 15.49 -14.87 -3.79
N ARG A 53 15.92 -15.70 -2.85
CA ARG A 53 15.33 -15.77 -1.49
C ARG A 53 15.32 -14.42 -0.74
N ASN A 54 16.15 -13.47 -1.16
CA ASN A 54 16.26 -12.15 -0.54
C ASN A 54 15.45 -11.07 -1.28
N SER A 55 14.92 -11.39 -2.46
CA SER A 55 14.11 -10.48 -3.26
C SER A 55 12.75 -10.28 -2.59
N ARG A 56 12.29 -9.03 -2.54
CA ARG A 56 11.01 -8.70 -1.92
C ARG A 56 10.07 -8.16 -2.98
N ILE A 57 9.01 -8.92 -3.22
CA ILE A 57 7.96 -8.56 -4.15
C ILE A 57 6.78 -8.03 -3.36
N ARG A 58 6.27 -6.88 -3.74
CA ARG A 58 5.04 -6.33 -3.19
C ARG A 58 4.13 -5.88 -4.32
N VAL A 59 2.86 -6.19 -4.21
CA VAL A 59 1.87 -5.87 -5.23
C VAL A 59 0.73 -5.15 -4.56
N ASP A 60 0.52 -3.90 -4.94
CA ASP A 60 -0.72 -3.19 -4.62
C ASP A 60 -1.69 -3.44 -5.79
N PHE A 61 -2.97 -3.65 -5.51
CA PHE A 61 -4.01 -3.83 -6.52
C PHE A 61 -5.36 -3.42 -5.95
N GLU A 62 -6.29 -3.07 -6.84
CA GLU A 62 -7.68 -2.82 -6.47
C GLU A 62 -8.54 -4.04 -6.83
N TYR A 63 -9.59 -4.27 -6.06
CA TYR A 63 -10.54 -5.33 -6.33
C TYR A 63 -11.97 -4.85 -6.12
N SER A 64 -12.92 -5.52 -6.79
CA SER A 64 -14.35 -5.31 -6.59
C SER A 64 -14.99 -6.53 -5.95
N ASP A 65 -15.94 -6.29 -5.05
CA ASP A 65 -16.79 -7.31 -4.41
C ASP A 65 -18.29 -7.10 -4.69
N PHE A 66 -18.67 -6.01 -5.36
CA PHE A 66 -20.03 -5.62 -5.81
C PHE A 66 -21.16 -5.79 -4.78
N ASN A 67 -20.86 -5.77 -3.47
CA ASN A 67 -21.86 -5.99 -2.41
C ASN A 67 -22.79 -4.79 -2.21
N TYR A 68 -22.24 -3.57 -2.26
CA TYR A 68 -22.95 -2.32 -2.08
C TYR A 68 -22.64 -1.34 -3.22
N ALA A 69 -23.60 -0.47 -3.55
CA ALA A 69 -23.34 0.62 -4.47
C ALA A 69 -22.42 1.67 -3.81
N ARG A 70 -21.25 1.91 -4.41
CA ARG A 70 -20.24 2.83 -3.89
C ARG A 70 -20.27 4.17 -4.60
N SER A 71 -20.19 5.24 -3.83
CA SER A 71 -20.00 6.62 -4.30
C SER A 71 -18.59 7.10 -3.99
N LEU A 72 -18.01 7.88 -4.92
CA LEU A 72 -16.69 8.46 -4.79
C LEU A 72 -16.77 9.95 -5.10
N PHE A 73 -16.29 10.77 -4.17
CA PHE A 73 -16.18 12.21 -4.30
C PHE A 73 -14.74 12.64 -4.06
N ASP A 74 -14.19 13.42 -4.98
CA ASP A 74 -12.86 14.01 -4.86
C ASP A 74 -12.94 15.49 -5.26
N LEU A 75 -12.40 16.36 -4.42
CA LEU A 75 -12.35 17.80 -4.63
C LEU A 75 -10.98 18.29 -4.20
N SER A 76 -10.31 19.00 -5.10
CA SER A 76 -9.03 19.66 -4.81
C SER A 76 -9.09 21.12 -5.21
N HIS A 77 -8.61 22.00 -4.34
CA HIS A 77 -8.50 23.44 -4.57
C HIS A 77 -7.09 23.92 -4.22
N TYR A 78 -6.48 24.64 -5.13
CA TYR A 78 -5.14 25.22 -4.99
C TYR A 78 -5.22 26.70 -5.29
N GLN A 79 -4.62 27.52 -4.42
CA GLN A 79 -4.65 28.96 -4.56
C GLN A 79 -3.26 29.55 -4.28
N GLU A 80 -2.78 30.37 -5.20
CA GLU A 80 -1.54 31.13 -5.07
C GLU A 80 -1.87 32.60 -4.82
N LEU A 81 -1.28 33.18 -3.78
CA LEU A 81 -1.43 34.56 -3.33
C LEU A 81 -0.05 35.16 -3.09
N GLY A 82 0.66 35.46 -4.18
CA GLY A 82 2.00 36.05 -4.15
C GLY A 82 3.06 35.13 -3.54
N LYS A 83 3.31 35.30 -2.23
CA LYS A 83 4.26 34.46 -1.45
C LYS A 83 3.56 33.31 -0.70
N LEU A 84 2.24 33.34 -0.60
CA LEU A 84 1.44 32.35 0.09
C LEU A 84 0.82 31.38 -0.92
N SER A 85 0.98 30.09 -0.70
CA SER A 85 0.35 29.01 -1.45
C SER A 85 -0.56 28.25 -0.50
N LEU A 86 -1.81 28.03 -0.89
CA LEU A 86 -2.82 27.32 -0.09
C LEU A 86 -3.31 26.11 -0.89
N HIS A 87 -3.60 25.02 -0.19
CA HIS A 87 -4.29 23.87 -0.78
C HIS A 87 -5.34 23.31 0.19
N LEU A 88 -6.43 22.81 -0.40
CA LEU A 88 -7.51 22.13 0.29
C LEU A 88 -7.92 20.92 -0.56
N ASN A 89 -7.91 19.73 0.04
CA ASN A 89 -8.38 18.52 -0.61
C ASN A 89 -9.45 17.85 0.28
N TYR A 90 -10.49 17.34 -0.36
CA TYR A 90 -11.56 16.58 0.24
C TYR A 90 -11.77 15.31 -0.58
N TYR A 91 -11.71 14.16 0.07
CA TYR A 91 -11.94 12.87 -0.52
C TYR A 91 -12.96 12.12 0.32
N ARG A 92 -13.91 11.45 -0.34
CA ARG A 92 -14.86 10.55 0.30
C ARG A 92 -15.22 9.38 -0.60
N GLU A 93 -15.04 8.18 -0.08
CA GLU A 93 -15.50 6.92 -0.66
C GLU A 93 -16.53 6.32 0.32
N SER A 94 -17.74 6.00 -0.15
CA SER A 94 -18.81 5.54 0.73
C SER A 94 -19.77 4.56 0.05
N ASP A 95 -19.96 3.41 0.68
CA ASP A 95 -20.92 2.38 0.31
C ASP A 95 -22.33 2.74 0.78
N ASN A 96 -23.35 2.48 -0.02
CA ASN A 96 -24.73 2.75 0.33
C ASN A 96 -25.39 1.53 1.01
N PRO A 97 -25.69 1.57 2.33
CA PRO A 97 -26.34 0.46 3.05
C PRO A 97 -27.74 0.10 2.51
N ASP A 98 -28.40 1.04 1.84
CA ASP A 98 -29.74 0.87 1.28
C ASP A 98 -29.74 0.33 -0.16
N ASN A 99 -28.56 0.21 -0.78
CA ASN A 99 -28.42 -0.29 -2.15
C ASN A 99 -27.40 -1.42 -2.22
N SER A 100 -27.90 -2.65 -2.07
CA SER A 100 -27.15 -3.91 -2.06
C SER A 100 -27.58 -4.80 -3.25
N PRO A 101 -27.10 -4.53 -4.48
CA PRO A 101 -27.63 -5.19 -5.69
C PRO A 101 -27.37 -6.70 -5.73
N ASN A 102 -26.30 -7.18 -5.09
CA ASN A 102 -25.89 -8.58 -5.09
C ASN A 102 -25.96 -9.24 -3.70
N LEU A 103 -26.53 -8.53 -2.71
CA LEU A 103 -26.58 -8.99 -1.33
C LEU A 103 -28.02 -8.92 -0.80
N ILE A 104 -28.55 -10.09 -0.43
CA ILE A 104 -29.86 -10.20 0.21
C ILE A 104 -29.65 -10.15 1.73
N LEU A 105 -30.22 -9.13 2.36
CA LEU A 105 -30.25 -8.93 3.81
C LEU A 105 -31.70 -8.89 4.28
N ASN A 106 -32.05 -9.79 5.20
CA ASN A 106 -33.34 -9.73 5.91
C ASN A 106 -33.24 -8.75 7.11
N GLU A 107 -34.34 -8.53 7.83
CA GLU A 107 -34.33 -7.58 8.96
C GLU A 107 -33.43 -8.05 10.11
N THR A 108 -33.37 -9.36 10.37
CA THR A 108 -32.47 -9.94 11.38
C THR A 108 -31.00 -9.70 11.05
N ASP A 109 -30.61 -9.84 9.78
CA ASP A 109 -29.26 -9.52 9.30
C ASP A 109 -28.96 -8.03 9.49
N ARG A 110 -29.91 -7.15 9.17
CA ARG A 110 -29.75 -5.69 9.34
C ARG A 110 -29.64 -5.30 10.81
N GLU A 111 -30.45 -5.89 11.68
CA GLU A 111 -30.41 -5.66 13.12
C GLU A 111 -29.08 -6.13 13.72
N LEU A 112 -28.60 -7.32 13.32
CA LEU A 112 -27.25 -7.78 13.66
C LEU A 112 -26.21 -6.74 13.24
N LEU A 113 -26.23 -6.30 11.98
CA LEU A 113 -25.28 -5.31 11.46
C LEU A 113 -25.36 -3.97 12.21
N ARG A 114 -26.54 -3.52 12.66
CA ARG A 114 -26.66 -2.31 13.50
C ARG A 114 -26.01 -2.50 14.88
N ASN A 115 -26.10 -3.70 15.45
CA ASN A 115 -25.68 -3.98 16.83
C ASN A 115 -24.20 -4.31 17.01
N ILE A 116 -23.51 -4.80 15.98
CA ILE A 116 -22.08 -5.20 16.08
C ILE A 116 -21.10 -4.02 16.10
N GLY A 117 -21.56 -2.80 15.81
CA GLY A 117 -20.68 -1.63 15.73
C GLY A 117 -19.60 -1.78 14.65
N ASP A 118 -18.40 -1.29 14.93
CA ASP A 118 -17.22 -1.46 14.07
C ASP A 118 -16.53 -2.83 14.24
N ASN A 119 -17.04 -3.72 15.10
CA ASN A 119 -16.51 -5.08 15.21
C ASN A 119 -17.06 -5.99 14.12
N VAL A 120 -16.63 -5.73 12.89
CA VAL A 120 -17.05 -6.45 11.67
C VAL A 120 -16.74 -7.95 11.70
N SER A 121 -15.88 -8.41 12.62
CA SER A 121 -15.63 -9.85 12.82
C SER A 121 -16.86 -10.60 13.33
N LEU A 122 -17.80 -9.89 13.97
CA LEU A 122 -19.07 -10.41 14.46
C LEU A 122 -20.19 -10.39 13.40
N ALA A 123 -19.91 -9.91 12.19
CA ALA A 123 -20.87 -9.87 11.08
C ALA A 123 -21.07 -11.26 10.47
N THR A 124 -21.55 -12.20 11.28
CA THR A 124 -21.75 -13.61 10.91
C THR A 124 -23.17 -14.04 11.26
N THR A 125 -23.83 -14.70 10.31
CA THR A 125 -25.17 -15.27 10.47
C THR A 125 -25.12 -16.78 10.17
N PRO A 126 -26.06 -17.61 10.67
CA PRO A 126 -26.13 -19.02 10.29
C PRO A 126 -26.11 -19.20 8.77
N GLY A 127 -25.32 -20.14 8.28
CA GLY A 127 -25.10 -20.33 6.84
C GLY A 127 -26.11 -21.25 6.16
N ALA A 128 -27.13 -21.73 6.88
CA ALA A 128 -28.00 -22.81 6.43
C ALA A 128 -29.40 -22.32 6.05
N ASP A 129 -29.75 -22.50 4.78
CA ASP A 129 -31.07 -22.18 4.23
C ASP A 129 -31.83 -23.47 3.91
N SER A 130 -33.05 -23.62 4.45
CA SER A 130 -33.90 -24.78 4.16
C SER A 130 -34.38 -24.74 2.71
N VAL A 131 -34.22 -25.84 1.97
CA VAL A 131 -34.55 -25.90 0.54
C VAL A 131 -35.17 -27.25 0.17
N ALA A 132 -35.77 -27.31 -1.03
CA ALA A 132 -36.18 -28.58 -1.61
C ALA A 132 -34.97 -29.40 -2.06
N TYR A 133 -35.10 -30.73 -2.01
CA TYR A 133 -34.02 -31.62 -2.43
C TYR A 133 -33.76 -31.53 -3.95
N ASP A 134 -32.51 -31.33 -4.34
CA ASP A 134 -32.03 -31.39 -5.73
C ASP A 134 -30.74 -32.19 -5.77
N ARG A 135 -30.81 -33.40 -6.37
CA ARG A 135 -29.65 -34.31 -6.55
C ARG A 135 -28.46 -33.70 -7.31
N ARG A 136 -28.66 -32.57 -8.01
CA ARG A 136 -27.59 -31.86 -8.74
C ARG A 136 -26.80 -30.93 -7.83
N GLN A 137 -27.27 -30.65 -6.62
CA GLN A 137 -26.63 -29.75 -5.66
C GLN A 137 -26.02 -30.53 -4.48
N VAL A 138 -25.00 -29.95 -3.85
CA VAL A 138 -24.48 -30.46 -2.57
C VAL A 138 -25.35 -29.90 -1.45
N GLN A 139 -26.20 -30.77 -0.87
CA GLN A 139 -27.14 -30.40 0.18
C GLN A 139 -26.86 -31.20 1.45
N TYR A 140 -27.21 -30.61 2.59
CA TYR A 140 -26.93 -31.19 3.91
C TYR A 140 -28.23 -31.44 4.65
N ARG A 141 -28.23 -32.47 5.47
CA ARG A 141 -29.25 -32.70 6.47
C ARG A 141 -28.77 -32.16 7.81
N ARG A 142 -29.69 -31.56 8.56
CA ARG A 142 -29.43 -31.19 9.96
C ARG A 142 -29.63 -32.40 10.86
N GLU A 143 -28.60 -32.75 11.61
CA GLU A 143 -28.61 -33.78 12.65
C GLU A 143 -28.25 -33.16 13.99
N VAL A 144 -28.59 -33.83 15.10
CA VAL A 144 -28.25 -33.38 16.44
C VAL A 144 -27.24 -34.36 17.00
N LEU A 145 -26.02 -33.89 17.26
CA LEU A 145 -24.97 -34.66 17.91
C LEU A 145 -25.09 -34.47 19.42
N THR A 146 -25.29 -35.55 20.15
CA THR A 146 -25.30 -35.55 21.62
C THR A 146 -24.01 -36.18 22.12
N LEU A 147 -23.17 -35.39 22.78
CA LEU A 147 -21.95 -35.86 23.43
C LEU A 147 -22.19 -35.98 24.95
N PRO A 148 -21.64 -36.99 25.64
CA PRO A 148 -21.84 -37.15 27.08
C PRO A 148 -21.39 -35.91 27.86
N GLY A 149 -22.32 -35.28 28.59
CA GLY A 149 -22.03 -34.10 29.41
C GLY A 149 -22.00 -32.77 28.66
N GLU A 150 -22.34 -32.74 27.37
CA GLU A 150 -22.44 -31.51 26.56
C GLU A 150 -23.87 -31.30 26.05
N GLU A 151 -24.22 -30.04 25.80
CA GLU A 151 -25.50 -29.69 25.18
C GLU A 151 -25.59 -30.26 23.76
N PRO A 152 -26.77 -30.72 23.30
CA PRO A 152 -26.93 -31.23 21.95
C PRO A 152 -26.57 -30.19 20.88
N ILE A 153 -25.70 -30.56 19.95
CA ILE A 153 -25.15 -29.64 18.94
C ILE A 153 -25.77 -29.94 17.58
N PRO A 154 -26.41 -28.97 16.90
CA PRO A 154 -26.87 -29.16 15.54
C PRO A 154 -25.67 -29.19 14.58
N ILE A 155 -25.57 -30.27 13.81
CA ILE A 155 -24.54 -30.47 12.78
C ILE A 155 -25.17 -30.66 11.40
N PHE A 156 -24.42 -30.36 10.35
CA PHE A 156 -24.84 -30.53 8.96
C PHE A 156 -24.06 -31.68 8.32
N VAL A 157 -24.77 -32.74 7.96
CA VAL A 157 -24.20 -33.94 7.36
C VAL A 157 -24.65 -34.02 5.90
N TYR A 158 -23.71 -34.28 4.98
CA TYR A 158 -24.02 -34.38 3.55
C TYR A 158 -25.13 -35.42 3.28
N SER A 159 -26.08 -35.08 2.42
CA SER A 159 -27.23 -35.93 2.08
C SER A 159 -27.26 -36.27 0.59
N THR A 160 -27.58 -37.52 0.27
CA THR A 160 -27.75 -38.04 -1.10
C THR A 160 -29.18 -38.53 -1.38
N ASP A 161 -30.09 -38.34 -0.44
CA ASP A 161 -31.50 -38.74 -0.56
C ASP A 161 -32.45 -37.61 -0.15
N SER A 162 -33.70 -37.71 -0.60
CA SER A 162 -34.78 -36.75 -0.38
C SER A 162 -35.68 -37.08 0.81
N THR A 163 -35.33 -38.05 1.64
CA THR A 163 -36.24 -38.62 2.65
C THR A 163 -36.46 -37.70 3.86
N ARG A 164 -35.56 -36.73 4.05
CA ARG A 164 -35.60 -35.75 5.14
C ARG A 164 -35.42 -34.33 4.58
N GLY A 165 -35.82 -33.33 5.35
CA GLY A 165 -35.57 -31.92 5.01
C GLY A 165 -34.07 -31.64 4.84
N VAL A 166 -33.73 -30.86 3.82
CA VAL A 166 -32.34 -30.53 3.46
C VAL A 166 -32.08 -29.03 3.44
N TYR A 167 -30.81 -28.69 3.55
CA TYR A 167 -30.30 -27.34 3.67
C TYR A 167 -29.19 -27.09 2.66
N ASN A 168 -29.20 -25.91 2.05
CA ASN A 168 -28.02 -25.34 1.41
C ASN A 168 -27.19 -24.66 2.49
N VAL A 169 -25.98 -25.18 2.74
CA VAL A 169 -25.12 -24.70 3.83
C VAL A 169 -23.92 -23.97 3.25
N ARG A 170 -23.76 -22.71 3.63
CA ARG A 170 -22.56 -21.91 3.36
C ARG A 170 -21.53 -22.19 4.44
N PHE A 171 -20.33 -22.55 3.99
CA PHE A 171 -19.19 -22.78 4.86
C PHE A 171 -18.17 -21.66 4.70
N THR A 172 -17.83 -21.01 5.81
CA THR A 172 -16.85 -19.93 5.88
C THR A 172 -15.53 -20.49 6.41
N SER A 173 -14.43 -20.22 5.70
CA SER A 173 -13.09 -20.61 6.16
C SER A 173 -12.63 -19.73 7.32
N VAL A 174 -12.14 -20.38 8.36
CA VAL A 174 -11.53 -19.79 9.57
C VAL A 174 -10.12 -20.33 9.75
N THR A 175 -9.40 -19.86 10.78
CA THR A 175 -8.05 -20.39 11.05
C THR A 175 -8.15 -21.85 11.45
N GLN A 176 -7.06 -22.61 11.26
CA GLN A 176 -6.98 -23.99 11.72
C GLN A 176 -7.32 -24.08 13.21
N ASN A 177 -8.19 -25.03 13.57
CA ASN A 177 -8.71 -25.27 14.92
C ASN A 177 -9.70 -24.21 15.44
N GLU A 178 -10.16 -23.28 14.60
CA GLU A 178 -11.26 -22.36 14.95
C GLU A 178 -12.60 -22.81 14.36
N GLY A 179 -12.61 -23.81 13.47
CA GLY A 179 -13.80 -24.32 12.80
C GLY A 179 -14.18 -25.72 13.24
N ASP A 180 -15.32 -26.19 12.77
CA ASP A 180 -15.88 -27.50 13.13
C ASP A 180 -15.90 -28.49 11.96
N TYR A 181 -15.65 -27.98 10.75
CA TYR A 181 -15.69 -28.72 9.49
C TYR A 181 -14.35 -28.67 8.76
N ILE A 182 -14.09 -29.68 7.94
CA ILE A 182 -13.02 -29.71 6.93
C ILE A 182 -13.62 -29.97 5.55
N LEU A 183 -12.90 -29.60 4.50
CA LEU A 183 -13.23 -30.08 3.15
C LEU A 183 -12.99 -31.59 3.08
N SER A 184 -14.01 -32.36 2.72
CA SER A 184 -13.93 -33.81 2.67
C SER A 184 -13.03 -34.28 1.53
N THR A 185 -12.22 -35.30 1.81
CA THR A 185 -11.31 -35.96 0.84
C THR A 185 -11.63 -37.45 0.68
N SER A 186 -12.76 -37.92 1.22
CA SER A 186 -13.20 -39.30 1.06
C SER A 186 -13.69 -39.56 -0.37
N ALA A 187 -13.39 -40.73 -0.92
CA ALA A 187 -13.75 -41.11 -2.30
C ALA A 187 -15.26 -40.98 -2.59
N GLU A 188 -16.13 -41.24 -1.62
CA GLU A 188 -17.59 -41.11 -1.75
C GLU A 188 -18.03 -39.66 -1.97
N ASN A 189 -17.38 -38.70 -1.29
CA ASN A 189 -17.72 -37.28 -1.33
C ASN A 189 -16.99 -36.51 -2.44
N ILE A 190 -15.86 -37.02 -2.93
CA ILE A 190 -15.13 -36.42 -4.07
C ILE A 190 -15.95 -36.51 -5.37
N ASN A 191 -16.80 -37.53 -5.51
CA ASN A 191 -17.66 -37.71 -6.68
C ASN A 191 -18.93 -36.86 -6.66
N ALA A 192 -19.14 -36.04 -5.61
CA ALA A 192 -20.26 -35.12 -5.56
C ALA A 192 -20.10 -33.98 -6.59
N ASN A 193 -21.21 -33.39 -7.04
CA ASN A 193 -21.22 -32.24 -7.95
C ASN A 193 -20.84 -30.93 -7.23
N GLY A 194 -19.77 -30.93 -6.45
CA GLY A 194 -19.30 -29.79 -5.68
C GLY A 194 -18.42 -30.17 -4.49
N ARG A 195 -18.13 -29.18 -3.65
CA ARG A 195 -17.32 -29.33 -2.44
C ARG A 195 -18.19 -29.78 -1.27
N VAL A 196 -17.85 -30.94 -0.70
CA VAL A 196 -18.51 -31.46 0.51
C VAL A 196 -17.67 -31.13 1.74
N PHE A 197 -18.30 -30.61 2.78
CA PHE A 197 -17.68 -30.32 4.06
C PHE A 197 -18.12 -31.35 5.10
N GLN A 198 -17.16 -31.87 5.86
CA GLN A 198 -17.39 -32.90 6.85
C GLN A 198 -17.14 -32.35 8.24
N TYR A 199 -18.08 -32.59 9.15
CA TYR A 199 -17.93 -32.28 10.56
C TYR A 199 -16.84 -33.17 11.20
N VAL A 200 -15.89 -32.56 11.91
CA VAL A 200 -14.76 -33.24 12.57
C VAL A 200 -14.72 -33.02 14.08
N GLY A 201 -15.67 -32.24 14.62
CA GLY A 201 -15.73 -31.85 16.02
C GLY A 201 -15.51 -30.35 16.21
N ALA A 202 -16.10 -29.80 17.27
CA ALA A 202 -15.97 -28.38 17.60
C ALA A 202 -14.49 -27.97 17.73
N GLY A 203 -14.09 -26.94 17.00
CA GLY A 203 -12.70 -26.43 17.03
C GLY A 203 -11.63 -27.41 16.49
N ARG A 204 -12.02 -28.43 15.73
CA ARG A 204 -11.09 -29.41 15.12
C ARG A 204 -10.91 -29.24 13.62
N GLY A 205 -11.63 -28.30 13.02
CA GLY A 205 -11.63 -27.99 11.60
C GLY A 205 -11.11 -26.59 11.27
N ASN A 206 -11.30 -26.20 10.02
CA ASN A 206 -10.93 -24.90 9.45
C ASN A 206 -12.09 -24.23 8.68
N TYR A 207 -13.30 -24.75 8.84
CA TYR A 207 -14.55 -24.18 8.31
C TYR A 207 -15.65 -24.16 9.36
N ARG A 208 -16.52 -23.14 9.30
CA ARG A 208 -17.75 -23.03 10.09
C ARG A 208 -18.96 -22.98 9.16
N ALA A 209 -20.08 -23.55 9.59
CA ALA A 209 -21.37 -23.51 8.87
C ALA A 209 -22.09 -22.14 9.04
N GLU A 210 -21.36 -21.07 8.77
CA GLU A 210 -21.81 -19.68 8.93
C GLU A 210 -21.59 -18.90 7.63
N ARG A 211 -22.37 -17.84 7.45
CA ARG A 211 -22.23 -16.86 6.37
C ARG A 211 -21.68 -15.56 6.97
N ARG A 212 -20.54 -15.07 6.49
CA ARG A 212 -20.10 -13.69 6.74
C ARG A 212 -20.93 -12.70 5.94
N LEU A 213 -21.39 -11.64 6.60
CA LEU A 213 -22.10 -10.52 6.01
C LEU A 213 -21.07 -9.41 5.73
N PRO A 214 -20.94 -8.93 4.48
CA PRO A 214 -20.12 -7.77 4.20
C PRO A 214 -20.74 -6.54 4.86
N THR A 215 -19.91 -5.66 5.41
CA THR A 215 -20.36 -4.40 6.01
C THR A 215 -20.14 -3.25 5.01
N PRO A 216 -21.07 -2.28 4.93
CA PRO A 216 -20.88 -1.10 4.09
C PRO A 216 -19.82 -0.18 4.74
N LEU A 217 -18.83 0.25 3.96
CA LEU A 217 -17.71 1.06 4.44
C LEU A 217 -17.84 2.55 4.07
N GLN A 218 -17.23 3.43 4.86
CA GLN A 218 -16.95 4.80 4.46
C GLN A 218 -15.53 5.21 4.85
N LYS A 219 -14.85 5.87 3.92
CA LYS A 219 -13.54 6.47 4.12
C LYS A 219 -13.58 7.92 3.66
N GLN A 220 -13.23 8.84 4.56
CA GLN A 220 -13.18 10.26 4.28
C GLN A 220 -11.85 10.84 4.72
N LEU A 221 -11.26 11.72 3.92
CA LEU A 221 -10.04 12.46 4.25
C LEU A 221 -10.18 13.91 3.80
N VAL A 222 -9.90 14.83 4.72
CA VAL A 222 -9.79 16.26 4.44
C VAL A 222 -8.37 16.69 4.75
N THR A 223 -7.71 17.35 3.82
CA THR A 223 -6.37 17.93 4.03
C THR A 223 -6.39 19.40 3.70
N ALA A 224 -5.76 20.22 4.54
CA ALA A 224 -5.58 21.64 4.27
C ALA A 224 -4.15 22.03 4.61
N GLY A 225 -3.52 22.84 3.77
CA GLY A 225 -2.15 23.26 4.03
C GLY A 225 -1.82 24.61 3.43
N ALA A 226 -0.77 25.20 3.98
CA ALA A 226 -0.26 26.51 3.63
C ALA A 226 1.26 26.47 3.52
N SER A 227 1.80 27.14 2.50
CA SER A 227 3.23 27.35 2.33
C SER A 227 3.49 28.84 2.11
N TYR A 228 4.41 29.41 2.88
CA TYR A 228 4.75 30.82 2.80
C TYR A 228 6.24 31.01 2.50
N ARG A 229 6.54 31.65 1.36
CA ARG A 229 7.90 32.00 0.95
C ARG A 229 8.36 33.25 1.70
N LEU A 230 9.26 33.07 2.67
CA LEU A 230 9.88 34.19 3.38
C LEU A 230 10.71 35.04 2.41
N ASP A 231 11.53 34.37 1.60
CA ASP A 231 12.40 34.95 0.58
C ASP A 231 12.45 34.04 -0.67
N SER A 232 13.38 34.27 -1.59
CA SER A 232 13.54 33.46 -2.82
C SER A 232 14.07 32.04 -2.58
N THR A 233 14.55 31.74 -1.38
CA THR A 233 15.23 30.50 -0.99
C THR A 233 14.58 29.81 0.21
N SER A 234 13.81 30.52 1.04
CA SER A 234 13.30 30.02 2.32
C SER A 234 11.77 29.94 2.33
N THR A 235 11.23 28.79 2.74
CA THR A 235 9.78 28.55 2.84
C THR A 235 9.43 27.91 4.18
N VAL A 236 8.37 28.38 4.82
CA VAL A 236 7.72 27.70 5.96
C VAL A 236 6.43 27.06 5.44
N PHE A 237 6.12 25.85 5.88
CA PHE A 237 4.90 25.17 5.47
C PHE A 237 4.25 24.43 6.64
N MET A 238 2.94 24.23 6.51
CA MET A 238 2.12 23.48 7.45
C MET A 238 1.01 22.77 6.69
N ASP A 239 0.84 21.48 6.98
CA ASP A 239 -0.22 20.62 6.46
C ASP A 239 -1.01 20.04 7.63
N LEU A 240 -2.32 20.01 7.50
CA LEU A 240 -3.27 19.43 8.43
C LEU A 240 -4.09 18.36 7.70
N ALA A 241 -4.40 17.27 8.39
CA ALA A 241 -5.28 16.24 7.89
C ALA A 241 -6.27 15.78 8.96
N SER A 242 -7.50 15.48 8.54
CA SER A 242 -8.54 14.86 9.34
C SER A 242 -9.18 13.74 8.52
N SER A 243 -9.26 12.53 9.09
CA SER A 243 -9.88 11.36 8.47
C SER A 243 -11.04 10.84 9.28
N GLU A 244 -11.98 10.20 8.60
CA GLU A 244 -13.05 9.42 9.20
C GLU A 244 -13.11 8.07 8.49
N LEU A 245 -13.06 6.98 9.26
CA LEU A 245 -13.20 5.62 8.79
C LEU A 245 -14.38 4.98 9.53
N ASP A 246 -15.39 4.59 8.79
CA ASP A 246 -16.55 3.87 9.30
C ASP A 246 -16.50 2.47 8.66
N LEU A 247 -16.34 1.45 9.49
CA LEU A 247 -16.23 0.06 9.06
C LEU A 247 -17.60 -0.60 8.91
N ASN A 248 -18.66 0.06 9.32
CA ASN A 248 -20.02 -0.44 9.26
C ASN A 248 -21.06 0.68 9.34
N ARG A 249 -21.48 1.18 8.18
CA ARG A 249 -22.46 2.27 8.07
C ARG A 249 -23.89 1.94 8.53
N PHE A 250 -24.15 0.71 8.98
CA PHE A 250 -25.39 0.40 9.71
C PHE A 250 -25.34 0.86 11.17
N SER A 251 -24.14 1.06 11.72
CA SER A 251 -23.89 1.53 13.06
C SER A 251 -23.57 3.04 13.05
N PRO A 252 -23.82 3.76 14.16
CA PRO A 252 -23.43 5.18 14.30
C PRO A 252 -21.94 5.37 14.67
N GLN A 253 -21.18 4.29 14.87
CA GLN A 253 -19.76 4.35 15.23
C GLN A 253 -18.89 4.71 14.02
N SER A 254 -17.89 5.56 14.24
CA SER A 254 -16.84 5.82 13.25
C SER A 254 -15.53 6.21 13.94
N ASP A 255 -14.40 5.85 13.33
CA ASP A 255 -13.06 6.16 13.78
C ASP A 255 -12.57 7.48 13.17
N GLN A 256 -12.26 8.46 14.03
CA GLN A 256 -11.77 9.77 13.60
C GLN A 256 -10.27 9.94 13.88
N GLY A 257 -9.51 10.26 12.84
CA GLY A 257 -8.08 10.47 12.90
C GLY A 257 -7.68 11.89 12.52
N ARG A 258 -6.55 12.36 13.05
CA ARG A 258 -5.92 13.62 12.69
C ARG A 258 -4.42 13.44 12.44
N ALA A 259 -3.85 14.33 11.64
CA ALA A 259 -2.41 14.44 11.46
C ALA A 259 -2.01 15.89 11.16
N PHE A 260 -0.76 16.22 11.42
CA PHE A 260 -0.18 17.45 10.95
C PHE A 260 1.28 17.26 10.55
N ARG A 261 1.74 18.12 9.66
CA ARG A 261 3.14 18.28 9.32
C ARG A 261 3.48 19.75 9.33
N VAL A 262 4.60 20.12 9.92
CA VAL A 262 5.10 21.49 9.91
C VAL A 262 6.58 21.47 9.58
N GLY A 263 7.04 22.45 8.81
CA GLY A 263 8.45 22.49 8.47
C GLY A 263 8.94 23.79 7.87
N TYR A 264 10.25 23.82 7.71
CA TYR A 264 11.03 24.89 7.14
C TYR A 264 12.00 24.32 6.11
N ALA A 265 12.00 24.89 4.92
CA ALA A 265 12.85 24.47 3.82
C ALA A 265 13.67 25.66 3.29
N VAL A 266 14.97 25.41 3.10
CA VAL A 266 15.90 26.29 2.42
C VAL A 266 16.35 25.59 1.14
N LEU A 267 16.08 26.20 0.00
CA LEU A 267 16.47 25.71 -1.32
C LEU A 267 17.49 26.67 -1.93
N ASP A 268 18.66 26.13 -2.26
CA ASP A 268 19.67 26.79 -3.08
C ASP A 268 20.16 28.15 -2.54
N LYS A 269 20.22 28.32 -1.22
CA LYS A 269 20.71 29.55 -0.58
C LYS A 269 22.22 29.71 -0.77
N PRO A 270 22.72 30.78 -1.41
CA PRO A 270 24.15 30.96 -1.64
C PRO A 270 24.96 30.97 -0.34
N VAL A 271 26.13 30.33 -0.36
CA VAL A 271 27.04 30.30 0.80
C VAL A 271 28.12 31.36 0.64
N ASN A 272 28.13 32.35 1.55
CA ASN A 272 29.07 33.47 1.52
C ASN A 272 30.40 33.19 2.22
N LEU A 273 30.96 31.99 2.04
CA LEU A 273 32.28 31.63 2.57
C LEU A 273 33.32 31.65 1.44
N PRO A 274 34.52 32.22 1.64
CA PRO A 274 35.51 32.43 0.56
C PRO A 274 35.81 31.18 -0.28
N PHE A 275 35.90 30.02 0.36
CA PHE A 275 36.20 28.73 -0.28
C PHE A 275 34.96 27.96 -0.78
N MET A 276 33.74 28.47 -0.53
CA MET A 276 32.47 27.81 -0.88
C MET A 276 31.49 28.71 -1.63
N LYS A 277 31.93 29.84 -2.22
CA LYS A 277 31.06 30.77 -2.96
C LYS A 277 30.23 30.13 -4.09
N GLN A 278 30.71 29.03 -4.65
CA GLN A 278 30.01 28.28 -5.71
C GLN A 278 29.01 27.25 -5.17
N TYR A 279 29.00 27.02 -3.86
CA TYR A 279 28.08 26.09 -3.20
C TYR A 279 26.81 26.83 -2.75
N LYS A 280 25.72 26.09 -2.80
CA LYS A 280 24.42 26.51 -2.30
C LYS A 280 23.99 25.56 -1.18
N LEU A 281 23.44 26.13 -0.12
CA LEU A 281 22.86 25.40 0.99
C LEU A 281 21.46 24.92 0.62
N ARG A 282 21.22 23.64 0.85
CA ARG A 282 19.89 23.02 0.89
C ARG A 282 19.67 22.47 2.29
N SER A 283 18.56 22.81 2.92
CA SER A 283 18.26 22.36 4.28
C SER A 283 16.76 22.17 4.43
N THR A 284 16.34 21.15 5.16
CA THR A 284 14.94 20.93 5.51
C THR A 284 14.83 20.52 6.96
N LEU A 285 13.84 21.06 7.66
CA LEU A 285 13.48 20.68 9.01
C LEU A 285 11.97 20.46 9.01
N ASP A 286 11.51 19.27 9.37
CA ASP A 286 10.08 19.02 9.52
C ASP A 286 9.75 18.08 10.67
N TYR A 287 8.53 18.22 11.14
CA TYR A 287 7.93 17.36 12.13
C TYR A 287 6.55 16.91 11.64
N GLU A 288 6.33 15.60 11.63
CA GLU A 288 5.08 14.95 11.30
C GLU A 288 4.52 14.25 12.54
N TYR A 289 3.23 14.45 12.79
CA TYR A 289 2.46 13.71 13.78
C TYR A 289 1.25 13.08 13.09
N SER A 290 1.01 11.80 13.35
CA SER A 290 -0.18 11.08 12.94
C SER A 290 -0.83 10.43 14.15
N SER A 291 -2.12 10.67 14.37
CA SER A 291 -2.90 10.03 15.43
C SER A 291 -3.11 8.53 15.17
N ARG A 292 -3.62 7.81 16.18
CA ARG A 292 -3.87 6.37 16.10
C ARG A 292 -4.86 6.04 14.98
N GLN A 293 -5.98 6.75 14.90
CA GLN A 293 -7.08 6.50 13.97
C GLN A 293 -6.92 7.18 12.60
N LEU A 294 -5.72 7.71 12.27
CA LEU A 294 -5.52 8.27 10.94
C LEU A 294 -5.65 7.18 9.87
N ALA A 295 -6.64 7.35 9.00
CA ALA A 295 -6.89 6.47 7.87
C ALA A 295 -6.57 7.20 6.55
N PRO A 296 -5.35 7.07 6.01
CA PRO A 296 -5.01 7.66 4.72
C PRO A 296 -5.75 6.92 3.60
N ILE A 297 -6.05 7.61 2.50
CA ILE A 297 -6.74 7.03 1.33
C ILE A 297 -5.95 5.82 0.81
N ASP A 298 -4.65 6.03 0.56
CA ASP A 298 -3.68 5.05 0.11
C ASP A 298 -2.35 5.28 0.87
N ARG A 299 -1.39 4.38 0.68
CA ARG A 299 -0.04 4.50 1.23
C ARG A 299 0.65 5.76 0.70
N TYR A 300 0.85 6.72 1.61
CA TYR A 300 1.59 7.96 1.33
C TYR A 300 3.10 7.85 1.60
N ARG A 301 3.55 6.74 2.18
CA ARG A 301 4.96 6.47 2.50
C ARG A 301 5.61 5.55 1.47
N ASP A 302 6.94 5.62 1.39
CA ASP A 302 7.70 4.70 0.54
C ASP A 302 7.41 3.24 0.93
N ILE A 303 7.39 2.36 -0.06
CA ILE A 303 7.09 0.94 0.15
C ILE A 303 8.08 0.30 1.14
N GLU A 304 9.35 0.71 1.17
CA GLU A 304 10.36 0.21 2.10
C GLU A 304 10.43 0.97 3.43
N PHE A 305 9.52 1.92 3.67
CA PHE A 305 9.57 2.81 4.83
C PHE A 305 9.71 2.05 6.17
N ASP A 306 8.78 1.14 6.47
CA ASP A 306 8.81 0.37 7.73
C ASP A 306 10.04 -0.53 7.85
N ARG A 307 10.48 -1.13 6.74
CA ARG A 307 11.71 -1.93 6.74
C ARG A 307 12.93 -1.07 7.08
N ASN A 308 13.02 0.14 6.55
CA ASN A 308 14.14 1.03 6.87
C ASN A 308 14.18 1.34 8.38
N TRP A 309 13.05 1.24 9.07
CA TRP A 309 12.93 1.33 10.53
C TRP A 309 13.09 0.01 11.29
N SER A 310 13.36 -1.09 10.58
CA SER A 310 13.37 -2.47 11.09
C SER A 310 12.06 -2.90 11.75
N THR A 311 10.94 -2.27 11.39
CA THR A 311 9.61 -2.74 11.79
C THR A 311 9.09 -3.73 10.76
N ALA A 312 8.29 -4.70 11.20
CA ALA A 312 7.54 -5.51 10.27
C ALA A 312 6.61 -4.59 9.47
N SER A 313 6.56 -4.74 8.14
CA SER A 313 5.68 -3.95 7.29
C SER A 313 4.30 -3.86 7.94
N THR A 314 3.84 -2.65 8.22
CA THR A 314 2.41 -2.44 8.38
C THR A 314 1.84 -2.58 6.99
N VAL A 315 1.31 -3.76 6.68
CA VAL A 315 0.43 -3.87 5.51
C VAL A 315 -0.69 -2.88 5.80
N GLN A 316 -0.69 -1.74 5.11
CA GLN A 316 -1.76 -0.74 5.18
C GLN A 316 -2.99 -1.23 4.41
N GLY A 317 -3.35 -2.50 4.62
CA GLY A 317 -4.60 -3.10 4.26
C GLY A 317 -5.21 -3.64 5.55
N ASN A 318 -6.50 -3.38 5.77
CA ASN A 318 -7.33 -3.71 6.93
C ASN A 318 -7.25 -5.19 7.41
N ALA A 319 -6.49 -6.07 6.77
CA ALA A 319 -6.39 -7.50 7.07
C ALA A 319 -5.36 -7.87 8.17
N ALA A 320 -4.67 -6.91 8.79
CA ALA A 320 -3.85 -7.18 9.98
C ALA A 320 -4.16 -6.16 11.07
N PHE A 321 -4.99 -6.57 12.04
CA PHE A 321 -5.24 -5.85 13.28
C PHE A 321 -3.91 -5.64 14.04
N ARG A 322 -3.20 -4.56 13.71
CA ARG A 322 -2.26 -3.95 14.65
C ARG A 322 -3.01 -2.85 15.37
N PRO A 323 -2.87 -2.75 16.70
CA PRO A 323 -3.51 -1.66 17.42
C PRO A 323 -2.98 -0.35 16.86
N ALA A 324 -3.88 0.52 16.44
CA ALA A 324 -3.50 1.78 15.85
C ALA A 324 -2.70 2.61 16.88
N ARG A 325 -1.58 3.22 16.44
CA ARG A 325 -0.62 3.94 17.31
C ARG A 325 -0.23 5.26 16.68
N GLU A 326 -0.07 6.27 17.54
CA GLU A 326 0.45 7.58 17.18
C GLU A 326 1.87 7.46 16.65
N ASP A 327 2.18 8.15 15.56
CA ASP A 327 3.50 8.14 14.92
C ASP A 327 4.04 9.57 14.89
N ASN A 328 5.26 9.74 15.40
CA ASN A 328 5.95 11.02 15.48
C ASN A 328 7.25 10.89 14.69
N ILE A 329 7.47 11.75 13.71
CA ILE A 329 8.66 11.73 12.88
C ILE A 329 9.24 13.13 12.83
N PHE A 330 10.48 13.25 13.28
CA PHE A 330 11.29 14.44 13.09
C PHE A 330 12.30 14.17 11.98
N ASN A 331 12.39 15.07 11.01
CA ASN A 331 13.39 15.03 9.95
C ASN A 331 14.19 16.32 9.93
N PHE A 332 15.50 16.17 9.83
CA PHE A 332 16.42 17.26 9.54
C PHE A 332 17.34 16.84 8.40
N SER A 333 17.53 17.70 7.41
CA SER A 333 18.54 17.51 6.38
C SER A 333 19.30 18.80 6.14
N ALA A 334 20.59 18.69 5.82
CA ALA A 334 21.44 19.79 5.42
C ALA A 334 22.44 19.31 4.39
N GLY A 335 22.67 20.11 3.35
CA GLY A 335 23.60 19.78 2.29
C GLY A 335 24.14 21.00 1.56
N LEU A 336 25.33 20.83 1.00
CA LEU A 336 26.03 21.82 0.20
C LEU A 336 26.13 21.30 -1.22
N VAL A 337 25.58 22.05 -2.18
CA VAL A 337 25.52 21.64 -3.59
C VAL A 337 26.15 22.72 -4.46
N LYS A 338 27.22 22.36 -5.16
CA LYS A 338 27.80 23.17 -6.25
C LYS A 338 27.24 22.72 -7.61
N ASN A 339 27.22 21.41 -7.85
CA ASN A 339 26.60 20.77 -9.02
C ASN A 339 26.36 19.27 -8.73
N GLU A 340 25.80 18.52 -9.69
CA GLU A 340 25.50 17.08 -9.52
C GLU A 340 26.71 16.20 -9.19
N LYS A 341 27.93 16.69 -9.48
CA LYS A 341 29.19 15.97 -9.24
C LYS A 341 29.94 16.49 -8.01
N ASN A 342 29.44 17.53 -7.36
CA ASN A 342 30.06 18.19 -6.21
C ASN A 342 28.94 18.57 -5.24
N ALA A 343 28.54 17.61 -4.44
CA ALA A 343 27.44 17.73 -3.49
C ALA A 343 27.72 16.89 -2.25
N PHE A 344 27.32 17.40 -1.10
CA PHE A 344 27.32 16.67 0.16
C PHE A 344 25.97 16.89 0.84
N SER A 345 25.36 15.85 1.39
CA SER A 345 24.15 15.96 2.18
C SER A 345 24.15 15.00 3.36
N TYR A 346 23.61 15.49 4.47
CA TYR A 346 23.35 14.71 5.67
C TYR A 346 21.87 14.80 6.01
N ARG A 347 21.25 13.68 6.37
CA ARG A 347 19.88 13.61 6.88
C ARG A 347 19.84 12.82 8.17
N LEU A 348 19.18 13.40 9.16
CA LEU A 348 18.80 12.81 10.43
C LEU A 348 17.29 12.61 10.44
N SER A 349 16.83 11.40 10.77
CA SER A 349 15.41 11.14 11.02
C SER A 349 15.25 10.48 12.38
N ARG A 350 14.36 10.97 13.23
CA ARG A 350 13.96 10.34 14.49
C ARG A 350 12.49 9.97 14.40
N ARG A 351 12.19 8.69 14.57
CA ARG A 351 10.81 8.19 14.61
C ARG A 351 10.49 7.63 15.99
N TYR A 352 9.30 7.95 16.48
CA TYR A 352 8.74 7.39 17.71
C TYR A 352 7.27 7.02 17.50
N ARG A 353 6.99 5.72 17.63
CA ARG A 353 5.68 5.11 17.61
C ARG A 353 5.59 4.12 18.77
N ALA A 354 4.75 4.43 19.74
CA ALA A 354 4.72 3.73 21.03
C ALA A 354 4.55 2.22 20.88
N GLY A 355 5.49 1.45 21.46
CA GLY A 355 5.48 -0.02 21.42
C GLY A 355 5.89 -0.65 20.08
N GLU A 356 6.06 0.15 19.02
CA GLU A 356 6.41 -0.36 17.68
C GLU A 356 7.81 0.06 17.24
N VAL A 357 8.15 1.34 17.36
CA VAL A 357 9.46 1.85 16.95
C VAL A 357 9.90 3.06 17.77
N SER A 358 11.15 3.06 18.21
CA SER A 358 11.87 4.23 18.71
C SER A 358 13.27 4.19 18.15
N GLY A 359 13.58 5.05 17.20
CA GLY A 359 14.85 4.95 16.49
C GLY A 359 15.32 6.23 15.82
N VAL A 360 16.61 6.24 15.50
CA VAL A 360 17.30 7.31 14.78
C VAL A 360 17.96 6.72 13.54
N GLN A 361 17.78 7.41 12.42
CA GLN A 361 18.45 7.14 11.16
C GLN A 361 19.40 8.28 10.80
N HIS A 362 20.56 7.91 10.28
CA HIS A 362 21.51 8.82 9.67
C HIS A 362 21.71 8.42 8.21
N TRP A 363 21.68 9.41 7.33
CA TRP A 363 22.04 9.27 5.94
C TRP A 363 23.12 10.29 5.61
N VAL A 364 24.17 9.84 4.94
CA VAL A 364 25.23 10.69 4.40
C VAL A 364 25.38 10.34 2.93
N ASP A 365 25.26 11.33 2.06
CA ASP A 365 25.50 11.18 0.64
C ASP A 365 26.54 12.21 0.19
N ALA A 366 27.51 11.76 -0.60
CA ALA A 366 28.59 12.58 -1.10
C ALA A 366 28.87 12.28 -2.57
N ALA A 367 29.02 13.31 -3.38
CA ALA A 367 29.50 13.27 -4.75
C ALA A 367 30.62 14.29 -4.90
N GLN A 368 31.77 13.86 -5.40
CA GLN A 368 32.92 14.74 -5.60
C GLN A 368 33.62 14.40 -6.92
N GLN A 369 33.87 15.43 -7.73
CA GLN A 369 34.73 15.30 -8.90
C GLN A 369 36.13 15.79 -8.55
N ILE A 370 37.13 14.95 -8.78
CA ILE A 370 38.55 15.24 -8.58
C ILE A 370 39.26 14.93 -9.90
N GLY A 371 39.52 15.97 -10.70
CA GLY A 371 40.01 15.82 -12.07
C GLY A 371 39.08 14.95 -12.91
N ASP A 372 39.64 13.84 -13.43
CA ASP A 372 38.93 12.87 -14.27
C ASP A 372 38.23 11.76 -13.47
N VAL A 373 38.29 11.80 -12.13
CA VAL A 373 37.64 10.81 -11.25
C VAL A 373 36.39 11.42 -10.64
N GLU A 374 35.27 10.74 -10.80
CA GLU A 374 34.00 11.00 -10.13
C GLU A 374 33.81 9.97 -9.01
N LEU A 375 33.76 10.47 -7.77
CA LEU A 375 33.48 9.67 -6.58
C LEU A 375 32.05 9.91 -6.13
N ARG A 376 31.31 8.85 -5.85
CA ARG A 376 30.00 8.90 -5.21
C ARG A 376 29.95 7.89 -4.06
N GLY A 377 29.40 8.30 -2.93
CA GLY A 377 29.23 7.42 -1.78
C GLY A 377 27.96 7.75 -1.02
N GLY A 378 27.35 6.71 -0.46
CA GLY A 378 26.19 6.79 0.41
C GLY A 378 26.40 5.93 1.65
N LEU A 379 26.05 6.44 2.82
CA LEU A 379 26.08 5.72 4.09
C LEU A 379 24.76 5.89 4.82
N PHE A 380 24.15 4.78 5.17
CA PHE A 380 22.98 4.70 6.04
C PHE A 380 23.35 4.02 7.35
N VAL A 381 22.90 4.57 8.47
CA VAL A 381 23.03 3.98 9.80
C VAL A 381 21.68 4.05 10.52
N LEU A 382 21.26 2.92 11.09
CA LEU A 382 20.08 2.83 11.95
C LEU A 382 20.48 2.41 13.36
N ASN A 383 19.91 3.10 14.34
CA ASN A 383 19.77 2.60 15.71
C ASN A 383 18.29 2.66 16.07
N SER A 384 17.65 1.51 16.32
CA SER A 384 16.21 1.45 16.55
C SER A 384 15.84 0.34 17.52
N GLN A 385 14.85 0.60 18.36
CA GLN A 385 14.11 -0.40 19.12
C GLN A 385 12.79 -0.63 18.39
N ALA A 386 12.58 -1.84 17.87
CA ALA A 386 11.36 -2.24 17.16
C ALA A 386 10.61 -3.30 17.99
N GLY A 387 9.60 -2.86 18.76
CA GLY A 387 8.96 -3.68 19.79
C GLY A 387 9.98 -4.20 20.82
N ALA A 388 10.04 -5.51 21.03
CA ALA A 388 11.00 -6.15 21.95
C ALA A 388 12.42 -6.34 21.35
N ARG A 389 12.64 -5.96 20.07
CA ARG A 389 13.91 -6.20 19.38
C ARG A 389 14.71 -4.91 19.26
N GLN A 390 16.01 -5.00 19.51
CA GLN A 390 16.95 -3.93 19.15
C GLN A 390 17.54 -4.22 17.76
N SER A 391 17.56 -3.21 16.89
CA SER A 391 18.09 -3.29 15.54
C SER A 391 19.11 -2.18 15.30
N ASN A 392 20.35 -2.59 15.07
CA ASN A 392 21.46 -1.71 14.73
C ASN A 392 22.11 -2.23 13.45
N TRP A 393 22.09 -1.43 12.39
CA TRP A 393 22.74 -1.82 11.13
C TRP A 393 23.19 -0.60 10.34
N ALA A 394 24.15 -0.84 9.45
CA ALA A 394 24.62 0.15 8.51
C ALA A 394 24.73 -0.45 7.11
N ARG A 395 24.51 0.39 6.11
CA ARG A 395 24.68 0.05 4.69
C ARG A 395 25.46 1.17 4.03
N GLY A 396 26.54 0.81 3.36
CA GLY A 396 27.36 1.74 2.60
C GLY A 396 27.48 1.29 1.15
N GLU A 397 27.47 2.24 0.23
CA GLU A 397 27.89 2.03 -1.15
C GLU A 397 28.87 3.11 -1.57
N ALA A 398 29.87 2.72 -2.36
CA ALA A 398 30.84 3.64 -2.93
C ALA A 398 31.10 3.25 -4.39
N THR A 399 31.14 4.27 -5.25
CA THR A 399 31.41 4.13 -6.68
C THR A 399 32.48 5.14 -7.08
N ALA A 400 33.50 4.66 -7.78
CA ALA A 400 34.48 5.50 -8.44
C ALA A 400 34.36 5.31 -9.96
N ARG A 401 34.27 6.41 -10.70
CA ARG A 401 34.17 6.40 -12.16
C ARG A 401 35.26 7.29 -12.74
N PHE A 402 36.11 6.72 -13.58
CA PHE A 402 37.03 7.49 -14.40
C PHE A 402 36.32 7.99 -15.66
N VAL A 403 36.45 9.27 -15.98
CA VAL A 403 35.67 9.96 -17.04
C VAL A 403 36.56 10.39 -18.22
N ARG A 404 37.88 10.11 -18.18
CA ARG A 404 38.79 10.41 -19.30
C ARG A 404 38.76 9.30 -20.35
N GLY A 405 38.39 9.65 -21.59
CA GLY A 405 38.47 8.77 -22.77
C GLY A 405 37.38 7.70 -22.88
N GLN A 406 37.25 7.10 -24.07
CA GLN A 406 36.37 5.94 -24.31
C GLN A 406 36.92 4.68 -23.61
N LEU A 407 36.77 4.57 -22.30
CA LEU A 407 36.94 3.29 -21.61
C LEU A 407 35.90 3.16 -20.51
N CYS A 408 34.93 2.31 -20.78
CA CYS A 408 33.81 2.03 -19.90
C CYS A 408 34.17 0.89 -18.96
N ARG A 409 34.30 1.16 -17.65
CA ARG A 409 34.01 0.18 -16.59
C ARG A 409 33.85 0.93 -15.26
N ALA A 410 32.67 0.84 -14.65
CA ALA A 410 32.40 1.31 -13.30
C ALA A 410 32.57 0.12 -12.34
N THR A 411 33.29 0.31 -11.25
CA THR A 411 33.39 -0.68 -10.17
C THR A 411 32.40 -0.29 -9.07
N ARG A 412 31.42 -1.14 -8.78
CA ARG A 412 30.44 -0.94 -7.70
C ARG A 412 30.83 -1.83 -6.52
N ILE A 413 31.11 -1.23 -5.35
CA ILE A 413 31.34 -1.97 -4.10
C ILE A 413 30.14 -1.71 -3.18
N VAL A 414 29.37 -2.75 -2.89
CA VAL A 414 28.26 -2.71 -1.93
C VAL A 414 28.66 -3.50 -0.69
N SER A 415 28.71 -2.85 0.47
CA SER A 415 28.99 -3.51 1.76
C SER A 415 27.79 -3.35 2.69
N THR A 416 27.28 -4.48 3.18
CA THR A 416 26.20 -4.53 4.18
C THR A 416 26.74 -5.20 5.43
N LYS A 417 26.67 -4.52 6.57
CA LYS A 417 27.04 -5.09 7.88
C LYS A 417 25.81 -5.06 8.77
N THR A 418 25.16 -6.21 8.90
CA THR A 418 24.02 -6.44 9.79
C THR A 418 24.52 -7.03 11.11
N GLY A 419 24.24 -6.35 12.22
CA GLY A 419 24.55 -6.82 13.57
C GLY A 419 23.28 -7.14 14.34
N CYS A 420 22.70 -8.33 14.15
CA CYS A 420 21.71 -8.88 15.07
C CYS A 420 22.43 -9.78 16.08
N ARG A 421 22.46 -9.38 17.36
CA ARG A 421 22.88 -10.29 18.44
C ARG A 421 21.65 -11.05 18.95
N CYS A 422 21.58 -12.33 18.64
CA CYS A 422 20.88 -13.34 19.45
C CYS A 422 21.94 -14.26 20.09
N PRO A 423 21.70 -14.83 21.29
CA PRO A 423 22.68 -15.66 21.97
C PRO A 423 22.96 -16.96 21.20
N MET A 424 24.21 -17.40 21.32
CA MET A 424 24.93 -18.41 20.55
C MET A 424 24.28 -19.80 20.45
N ALA A 425 24.46 -20.43 19.28
CA ALA A 425 24.74 -21.87 19.17
C ALA A 425 25.79 -22.10 18.07
N LEU A 426 26.83 -22.88 18.41
CA LEU A 426 28.00 -23.23 17.59
C LEU A 426 27.64 -24.02 16.32
N ARG A 427 28.32 -23.74 15.19
CA ARG A 427 29.22 -24.71 14.51
C ARG A 427 29.94 -24.12 13.29
N SER A 428 31.15 -24.62 13.10
CA SER A 428 32.19 -24.28 12.13
C SER A 428 32.02 -24.94 10.75
N ARG A 429 32.46 -24.28 9.65
CA ARG A 429 33.61 -24.65 8.78
C ARG A 429 33.73 -23.77 7.52
N ARG A 430 34.93 -23.82 6.92
CA ARG A 430 35.66 -22.91 6.00
C ARG A 430 35.14 -22.81 4.54
N PRO A 431 35.67 -21.86 3.72
CA PRO A 431 35.15 -21.50 2.40
C PRO A 431 35.95 -22.11 1.23
N THR A 432 35.34 -22.14 0.04
CA THR A 432 36.04 -22.33 -1.24
C THR A 432 35.57 -21.30 -2.27
N THR A 433 36.55 -20.59 -2.83
CA THR A 433 36.47 -19.55 -3.84
C THR A 433 36.43 -20.17 -5.24
N SER A 434 35.61 -19.66 -6.15
CA SER A 434 35.82 -19.84 -7.59
C SER A 434 35.31 -18.62 -8.35
N THR A 435 36.24 -17.90 -8.97
CA THR A 435 36.06 -16.75 -9.84
C THR A 435 35.75 -17.25 -11.26
N ASN A 436 34.64 -16.82 -11.86
CA ASN A 436 34.43 -16.92 -13.31
C ASN A 436 34.02 -15.54 -13.85
N ILE A 437 34.83 -15.05 -14.79
CA ILE A 437 34.67 -13.78 -15.49
C ILE A 437 33.92 -14.07 -16.79
N LEU A 438 32.74 -13.47 -16.99
CA LEU A 438 32.09 -13.43 -18.30
C LEU A 438 31.81 -11.96 -18.67
N CYS A 439 32.40 -11.52 -19.77
CA CYS A 439 32.19 -10.22 -20.40
C CYS A 439 30.88 -10.20 -21.16
N LEU A 440 30.03 -9.18 -20.95
CA LEU A 440 29.01 -8.76 -21.91
C LEU A 440 28.89 -7.23 -21.94
N CYS A 441 28.87 -6.69 -23.15
CA CYS A 441 28.87 -5.26 -23.49
C CYS A 441 27.49 -4.60 -23.28
N LYS A 442 27.55 -3.27 -23.15
CA LYS A 442 26.49 -2.32 -22.75
C LYS A 442 25.28 -2.23 -23.67
N ALA A 443 24.11 -2.03 -23.06
CA ALA A 443 23.06 -1.11 -23.54
C ALA A 443 22.89 0.02 -22.51
N ALA A 444 22.67 1.25 -23.00
CA ALA A 444 22.69 2.47 -22.21
C ALA A 444 21.51 2.58 -21.23
N ILE A 445 21.82 2.72 -19.93
CA ILE A 445 20.84 3.01 -18.88
C ILE A 445 20.86 4.51 -18.61
N VAL A 446 19.74 5.18 -18.89
CA VAL A 446 19.44 6.55 -18.48
C VAL A 446 19.30 6.55 -16.95
N PRO A 447 20.08 7.35 -16.19
CA PRO A 447 19.96 7.37 -14.73
C PRO A 447 18.65 8.04 -14.29
N PRO A 448 18.00 7.54 -13.22
CA PRO A 448 16.74 8.08 -12.71
C PRO A 448 16.98 9.47 -12.12
N ARG A 449 16.11 10.43 -12.49
CA ARG A 449 16.04 11.75 -11.85
C ARG A 449 15.74 11.55 -10.36
N ALA A 450 16.55 12.18 -9.52
CA ALA A 450 16.20 12.40 -8.13
C ALA A 450 14.87 13.14 -8.08
N PHE A 451 13.89 12.58 -7.36
CA PHE A 451 12.62 13.23 -7.05
C PHE A 451 12.93 14.46 -6.18
N ALA A 452 13.11 15.60 -6.84
CA ALA A 452 12.83 16.89 -6.25
C ALA A 452 11.31 17.04 -6.18
N SER A 453 10.80 17.48 -5.04
CA SER A 453 9.45 18.01 -4.91
C SER A 453 9.32 19.27 -5.78
N THR A 454 9.05 19.08 -7.07
CA THR A 454 8.71 20.16 -7.99
C THR A 454 7.20 20.31 -8.01
N ILE A 455 6.73 21.42 -7.43
CA ILE A 455 5.46 22.04 -7.77
C ILE A 455 5.49 22.32 -9.28
N PRO A 456 4.53 21.82 -10.10
CA PRO A 456 4.57 22.05 -11.53
C PRO A 456 4.24 23.51 -11.84
N THR A 457 5.26 24.30 -12.19
CA THR A 457 5.08 25.60 -12.84
C THR A 457 4.56 25.37 -14.26
N ALA A 458 3.38 25.91 -14.56
CA ALA A 458 2.80 25.89 -15.91
C ALA A 458 3.73 26.62 -16.90
N ALA A 459 4.39 25.86 -17.77
CA ALA A 459 5.15 26.39 -18.90
C ALA A 459 4.34 26.18 -20.18
N THR A 460 3.75 27.26 -20.66
CA THR A 460 3.05 27.38 -21.94
C THR A 460 4.03 27.10 -23.08
N LYS A 461 3.94 25.93 -23.74
CA LYS A 461 4.61 25.72 -25.03
C LYS A 461 3.71 26.23 -26.15
N ARG A 462 4.13 27.34 -26.75
CA ARG A 462 3.66 27.82 -28.05
C ARG A 462 3.95 26.75 -29.11
N HIS A 463 2.91 26.30 -29.80
CA HIS A 463 3.06 25.72 -31.12
C HIS A 463 2.72 26.79 -32.15
N SER A 464 3.70 27.10 -32.98
CA SER A 464 3.55 27.89 -34.19
C SER A 464 2.77 27.08 -35.22
N MET A 465 1.57 27.53 -35.60
CA MET A 465 0.97 27.18 -36.87
C MET A 465 0.69 28.47 -37.64
N THR A 466 1.18 28.46 -38.87
CA THR A 466 1.16 29.52 -39.86
C THR A 466 -0.25 29.78 -40.37
N ASN A 467 -0.59 31.07 -40.44
CA ASN A 467 -1.60 31.78 -41.25
C ASN A 467 -2.80 31.01 -41.84
N CYS A 468 -4.00 31.44 -41.44
CA CYS A 468 -5.05 31.95 -42.34
C CYS A 468 -6.01 32.84 -41.52
N ALA A 469 -6.17 34.10 -41.94
CA ALA A 469 -7.22 35.04 -41.52
C ALA A 469 -8.06 35.36 -42.78
N PRO A 470 -9.21 36.09 -42.73
CA PRO A 470 -9.82 36.79 -41.59
C PRO A 470 -11.36 36.61 -41.47
N ALA A 471 -11.97 37.06 -40.35
CA ALA A 471 -13.09 38.02 -40.34
C ALA A 471 -13.76 38.19 -38.95
N ALA A 472 -13.90 39.46 -38.55
CA ALA A 472 -14.95 40.10 -37.75
C ALA A 472 -15.05 39.93 -36.21
N GLU A 473 -15.31 41.09 -35.59
CA GLU A 473 -15.31 41.55 -34.20
C GLU A 473 -16.71 41.39 -33.49
N PRO A 474 -16.99 41.90 -32.26
CA PRO A 474 -16.64 41.36 -30.93
C PRO A 474 -17.87 41.22 -29.97
N LYS A 475 -17.65 40.72 -28.73
CA LYS A 475 -18.26 41.14 -27.42
C LYS A 475 -18.74 40.02 -26.47
N ARG A 476 -18.53 40.34 -25.18
CA ARG A 476 -19.13 39.87 -23.91
C ARG A 476 -18.53 38.64 -23.21
N GLY A 477 -18.00 38.89 -22.02
CA GLY A 477 -17.47 37.90 -21.09
C GLY A 477 -18.55 37.13 -20.33
N LYS A 478 -18.14 35.99 -19.78
CA LYS A 478 -18.82 35.26 -18.70
C LYS A 478 -17.80 34.47 -17.87
N GLU A 479 -18.02 34.48 -16.56
CA GLU A 479 -17.43 33.61 -15.55
C GLU A 479 -17.58 32.12 -15.94
N CYS A 480 -16.62 31.28 -15.53
CA CYS A 480 -16.68 29.83 -15.73
C CYS A 480 -16.64 29.10 -14.38
N LEU A 481 -17.82 28.64 -13.93
CA LEU A 481 -17.98 27.52 -13.00
C LEU A 481 -17.87 26.23 -13.82
N ARG A 482 -16.98 25.29 -13.46
CA ARG A 482 -16.92 23.95 -14.08
C ARG A 482 -17.51 22.92 -13.13
N VAL A 483 -18.70 22.44 -13.47
CA VAL A 483 -19.28 21.17 -12.99
C VAL A 483 -19.19 20.19 -14.16
N ALA A 484 -18.49 19.07 -13.98
CA ALA A 484 -18.38 18.04 -15.00
C ALA A 484 -19.30 16.86 -14.65
N TRP A 485 -20.30 16.60 -15.49
CA TRP A 485 -21.02 15.33 -15.56
C TRP A 485 -20.57 14.59 -16.80
N ALA A 486 -20.06 13.37 -16.67
CA ALA A 486 -19.76 12.49 -17.80
C ALA A 486 -20.87 11.43 -17.94
N LYS A 487 -21.66 11.54 -19.01
CA LYS A 487 -22.50 10.46 -19.55
C LYS A 487 -21.75 9.85 -20.74
N THR A 488 -21.33 8.59 -20.63
CA THR A 488 -20.69 7.87 -21.72
C THR A 488 -21.74 7.05 -22.48
N ARG A 489 -22.02 7.42 -23.74
CA ARG A 489 -22.74 6.57 -24.70
C ARG A 489 -21.74 5.65 -25.40
N ILE A 490 -22.11 4.37 -25.45
CA ILE A 490 -21.40 3.29 -26.15
C ILE A 490 -21.70 3.38 -27.65
N CYS A 491 -20.66 3.42 -28.49
CA CYS A 491 -20.77 3.11 -29.92
C CYS A 491 -20.08 1.77 -30.18
N ARG A 492 -20.83 0.81 -30.73
CA ARG A 492 -20.33 -0.42 -31.38
C ARG A 492 -19.92 -0.07 -32.81
N CYS A 493 -18.79 -0.60 -33.27
CA CYS A 493 -18.51 -0.79 -34.69
C CYS A 493 -18.48 -2.30 -34.98
N CYS A 494 -19.14 -2.67 -36.07
CA CYS A 494 -19.23 -4.02 -36.64
C CYS A 494 -17.89 -4.55 -37.13
#